data_AF-A0A5J4PHD7-F1
#
_entry.id   AF-A0A5J4PHD7-F1
#
_cell.length_a   1.000
_cell.length_b   1.000
_cell.length_c   1.000
_cell.angle_alpha   90.00
_cell.angle_beta   90.00
_cell.angle_gamma   90.00
#
_symmetry.space_group_name_H-M   'P 1'
#
loop_
_entity.id
_entity.type
_entity.pdbx_description
1 polymer ?
#
loop_
_entity_poly.entity_id
_entity_poly.type
_entity_poly.pdbx_seq_one_letter_code
_entity_poly.pdbx_strand_id
1 'polypeptide(L)'
;MTKINSKIPEGQLAEKWNNYKAHQKLVNPANKRRLDIIVVGTGLAGASAAASLGEMGFRVLNFCIQDSPRRAHSIAAQGGINAAKNYQNDGDSVYRLFY
;
A
#
# COMPACT_ATOMS: atom_id res chain seq x y z
N MET A 1 0.17 -11.89 -33.33
CA MET A 1 0.67 -11.23 -32.10
C MET A 1 -0.53 -10.87 -31.23
N THR A 2 -0.53 -11.30 -29.96
CA THR A 2 -1.59 -10.92 -29.01
C THR A 2 -1.44 -9.46 -28.63
N LYS A 3 -2.45 -8.63 -28.92
CA LYS A 3 -2.43 -7.21 -28.57
C LYS A 3 -2.61 -7.07 -27.05
N ILE A 4 -1.58 -6.59 -26.36
CA ILE A 4 -1.63 -6.36 -24.91
C ILE A 4 -2.42 -5.07 -24.65
N ASN A 5 -3.46 -5.15 -23.82
CA ASN A 5 -4.23 -3.99 -23.38
C ASN A 5 -3.76 -3.54 -21.99
N SER A 6 -3.05 -2.41 -21.95
CA SER A 6 -2.48 -1.83 -20.72
C SER A 6 -3.50 -1.11 -19.83
N LYS A 7 -4.74 -0.88 -20.30
CA LYS A 7 -5.82 -0.20 -19.54
C LYS A 7 -5.37 1.11 -18.87
N ILE A 8 -4.55 1.90 -19.56
CA ILE A 8 -4.02 3.17 -19.05
C ILE A 8 -5.19 4.15 -18.83
N PRO A 9 -5.26 4.86 -17.69
CA PRO A 9 -6.25 5.90 -17.46
C PRO A 9 -6.26 6.99 -18.55
N GLU A 10 -7.45 7.54 -18.81
CA GLU A 10 -7.66 8.62 -19.77
C GLU A 10 -7.20 9.98 -19.22
N GLY A 11 -7.08 10.98 -20.10
CA GLY A 11 -6.67 12.34 -19.76
C GLY A 11 -5.16 12.61 -19.84
N GLN A 12 -4.78 13.86 -19.51
CA GLN A 12 -3.39 14.34 -19.55
C GLN A 12 -2.51 13.62 -18.53
N LEU A 13 -1.22 13.42 -18.84
CA LEU A 13 -0.31 12.61 -18.03
C LEU A 13 -0.30 13.02 -16.54
N ALA A 14 -0.25 14.32 -16.26
CA ALA A 14 -0.23 14.86 -14.89
C ALA A 14 -1.51 14.55 -14.11
N GLU A 15 -2.64 14.36 -14.80
CA GLU A 15 -3.97 14.22 -14.19
C GLU A 15 -4.50 12.79 -14.25
N LYS A 16 -3.92 11.92 -15.09
CA LYS A 16 -4.41 10.54 -15.35
C LYS A 16 -4.86 9.81 -14.09
N TRP A 17 -4.01 9.79 -13.05
CA TRP A 17 -4.32 9.07 -11.82
C TRP A 17 -5.35 9.76 -10.94
N ASN A 18 -5.35 11.09 -10.92
CA ASN A 18 -6.36 11.86 -10.19
C ASN A 18 -7.74 11.68 -10.84
N ASN A 19 -7.80 11.74 -12.16
CA ASN A 19 -9.02 11.50 -12.93
C ASN A 19 -9.53 10.08 -12.73
N TYR A 20 -8.67 9.07 -12.80
CA TYR A 20 -9.06 7.68 -12.52
C TYR A 20 -9.67 7.52 -11.12
N LYS A 21 -8.95 7.99 -10.08
CA LYS A 21 -9.42 7.88 -8.70
C LYS A 21 -10.75 8.59 -8.45
N ALA A 22 -10.99 9.71 -9.12
CA ALA A 22 -12.23 10.49 -8.99
C ALA A 22 -13.45 9.81 -9.64
N HIS A 23 -13.25 9.02 -10.70
CA HIS A 23 -14.34 8.45 -11.50
C HIS A 23 -14.48 6.92 -11.38
N GLN A 24 -13.54 6.24 -10.72
CA GLN A 24 -13.63 4.79 -10.52
C GLN A 24 -14.85 4.40 -9.67
N LYS A 25 -15.36 3.18 -9.92
CA LYS A 25 -16.44 2.63 -9.10
C LYS A 25 -15.94 2.36 -7.69
N LEU A 26 -16.66 2.89 -6.69
CA LEU A 26 -16.37 2.61 -5.29
C LEU A 26 -16.70 1.16 -4.95
N VAL A 27 -15.90 0.59 -4.04
CA VAL A 27 -16.15 -0.76 -3.52
C VAL A 27 -17.12 -0.68 -2.36
N ASN A 28 -18.33 -1.21 -2.53
CA ASN A 28 -19.28 -1.38 -1.44
C ASN A 28 -18.75 -2.45 -0.45
N PRO A 29 -18.83 -2.23 0.88
CA PRO A 29 -18.47 -3.21 1.90
C PRO A 29 -18.97 -4.64 1.67
N ALA A 30 -20.21 -4.81 1.17
CA ALA A 30 -20.79 -6.13 0.89
C ALA A 30 -20.07 -6.89 -0.24
N ASN A 31 -19.36 -6.18 -1.12
CA ASN A 31 -18.72 -6.75 -2.30
C ASN A 31 -17.22 -6.99 -2.13
N LYS A 32 -16.61 -6.68 -0.97
CA LYS A 32 -15.16 -6.77 -0.77
C LYS A 32 -14.59 -8.16 -1.08
N ARG A 33 -15.32 -9.23 -0.71
CA ARG A 33 -14.92 -10.63 -0.96
C ARG A 33 -14.95 -11.04 -2.44
N ARG A 34 -15.58 -10.25 -3.31
CA ARG A 34 -15.63 -10.50 -4.76
C ARG A 34 -14.38 -9.97 -5.48
N LEU A 35 -13.55 -9.20 -4.79
CA LEU A 35 -12.34 -8.62 -5.33
C LEU A 35 -11.14 -9.34 -4.74
N ASP A 36 -10.33 -9.93 -5.64
CA ASP A 36 -9.02 -10.46 -5.29
C ASP A 36 -8.00 -9.32 -5.37
N ILE A 37 -7.25 -9.13 -4.30
CA ILE A 37 -6.16 -8.15 -4.25
C ILE A 37 -4.84 -8.89 -4.35
N ILE A 38 -4.02 -8.50 -5.31
CA ILE A 38 -2.66 -9.00 -5.46
C ILE A 38 -1.70 -7.99 -4.85
N VAL A 39 -0.95 -8.42 -3.85
CA VAL A 39 0.16 -7.66 -3.28
C VAL A 39 1.47 -8.30 -3.74
N VAL A 40 2.33 -7.49 -4.36
CA VAL A 40 3.64 -7.91 -4.84
C VAL A 40 4.71 -7.32 -3.92
N GLY A 41 5.35 -8.20 -3.13
CA GLY A 41 6.34 -7.88 -2.12
C GLY A 41 5.82 -8.13 -0.71
N THR A 42 6.62 -8.82 0.11
CA THR A 42 6.29 -9.16 1.51
C THR A 42 7.15 -8.41 2.53
N GLY A 43 7.80 -7.32 2.12
CA GLY A 43 8.45 -6.39 3.05
C GLY A 43 7.44 -5.63 3.89
N LEU A 44 7.91 -4.76 4.79
CA LEU A 44 7.07 -3.99 5.72
C LEU A 44 5.81 -3.42 5.05
N ALA A 45 5.97 -2.67 3.95
CA ALA A 45 4.83 -2.08 3.24
C ALA A 45 3.82 -3.11 2.69
N GLY A 46 4.30 -4.16 2.04
CA GLY A 46 3.42 -5.16 1.41
C GLY A 46 2.74 -6.07 2.44
N ALA A 47 3.46 -6.47 3.50
CA ALA A 47 2.89 -7.22 4.62
C ALA A 47 1.83 -6.39 5.36
N SER A 48 2.11 -5.12 5.67
CA SER A 48 1.14 -4.21 6.29
C SER A 48 -0.10 -3.98 5.41
N ALA A 49 0.09 -3.73 4.11
CA ALA A 49 -1.03 -3.59 3.18
C ALA A 49 -1.89 -4.86 3.11
N ALA A 50 -1.25 -6.03 2.99
CA ALA A 50 -1.95 -7.31 2.93
C ALA A 50 -2.75 -7.60 4.21
N ALA A 51 -2.17 -7.32 5.38
CA ALA A 51 -2.85 -7.47 6.67
C ALA A 51 -4.08 -6.57 6.77
N SER A 52 -3.93 -5.26 6.54
CA SER A 52 -5.04 -4.30 6.63
C SER A 52 -6.15 -4.60 5.61
N LEU A 53 -5.80 -5.01 4.39
CA LEU A 53 -6.78 -5.43 3.39
C LEU A 53 -7.49 -6.74 3.78
N GLY A 54 -6.76 -7.69 4.34
CA GLY A 54 -7.33 -8.93 4.88
C GLY A 54 -8.33 -8.66 6.02
N GLU A 55 -7.96 -7.81 6.98
CA GLU A 55 -8.83 -7.37 8.09
C GLU A 55 -10.11 -6.69 7.59
N MET A 56 -9.99 -5.90 6.51
CA MET A 56 -11.16 -5.28 5.87
C MET A 56 -12.08 -6.28 5.16
N GLY A 57 -11.67 -7.54 5.00
CA GLY A 57 -12.47 -8.63 4.42
C GLY A 57 -12.23 -8.90 2.93
N PHE A 58 -11.14 -8.38 2.35
CA PHE A 58 -10.73 -8.70 0.98
C PHE A 58 -10.06 -10.07 0.90
N ARG A 59 -10.14 -10.73 -0.26
CA ARG A 59 -9.29 -11.90 -0.55
C ARG A 59 -7.94 -11.39 -1.04
N VAL A 60 -6.89 -11.59 -0.24
CA VAL A 60 -5.55 -11.08 -0.55
C VAL A 60 -4.62 -12.23 -0.93
N LEU A 61 -3.96 -12.09 -2.06
CA LEU A 61 -2.86 -12.93 -2.52
C LEU A 61 -1.58 -12.13 -2.40
N ASN A 62 -0.67 -12.55 -1.51
CA ASN A 62 0.57 -11.84 -1.24
C ASN A 62 1.77 -12.65 -1.75
N PHE A 63 2.54 -12.09 -2.66
CA PHE A 63 3.63 -12.77 -3.35
C PHE A 63 4.98 -12.16 -3.01
N CYS A 64 6.00 -13.00 -2.86
CA CYS A 64 7.40 -12.59 -2.75
C CYS A 64 8.26 -13.37 -3.74
N ILE A 65 9.36 -12.76 -4.17
CA ILE A 65 10.38 -13.43 -4.98
C ILE A 65 11.41 -14.17 -4.12
N GLN A 66 11.42 -13.89 -2.82
CA GLN A 66 12.26 -14.53 -1.84
C GLN A 66 11.74 -15.94 -1.52
N ASP A 67 12.63 -16.82 -1.08
CA ASP A 67 12.29 -18.16 -0.57
C ASP A 67 11.42 -18.13 0.70
N SER A 68 11.42 -17.01 1.41
CA SER A 68 10.62 -16.77 2.61
C SER A 68 10.18 -15.32 2.66
N PRO A 69 8.92 -15.04 3.06
CA PRO A 69 8.41 -13.68 3.15
C PRO A 69 9.17 -12.82 4.17
N ARG A 70 9.92 -13.45 5.10
CA ARG A 70 10.75 -12.78 6.12
C ARG A 70 12.10 -12.29 5.60
N ARG A 71 12.46 -12.57 4.35
CA ARG A 71 13.74 -12.15 3.74
C ARG A 71 13.66 -10.86 2.92
N ALA A 72 12.55 -10.14 2.98
CA ALA A 72 12.49 -8.80 2.42
C ALA A 72 13.47 -7.87 3.18
N HIS A 73 14.08 -6.92 2.48
CA HIS A 73 15.15 -6.08 3.04
C HIS A 73 14.72 -5.26 4.28
N SER A 74 13.43 -5.06 4.50
CA SER A 74 12.90 -4.44 5.73
C SER A 74 13.32 -5.16 7.02
N ILE A 75 13.71 -6.43 6.96
CA ILE A 75 14.24 -7.18 8.11
C ILE A 75 15.59 -6.62 8.62
N ALA A 76 16.33 -5.92 7.76
CA ALA A 76 17.63 -5.35 8.07
C ALA A 76 17.54 -3.91 8.65
N ALA A 77 16.34 -3.38 8.88
CA ALA A 77 16.16 -2.08 9.51
C ALA A 77 16.67 -2.10 10.96
N GLN A 78 17.44 -1.07 11.35
CA GLN A 78 18.12 -1.04 12.66
C GLN A 78 17.66 0.13 13.55
N GLY A 79 17.51 1.34 12.98
CA GLY A 79 17.28 2.56 13.76
C GLY A 79 15.90 2.61 14.42
N GLY A 80 14.84 2.72 13.62
CA GLY A 80 13.48 2.87 14.13
C GLY A 80 12.54 3.48 13.09
N ILE A 81 11.33 3.82 13.53
CA ILE A 81 10.32 4.51 12.71
C ILE A 81 10.09 5.89 13.32
N ASN A 82 10.32 6.94 12.53
CA ASN A 82 10.08 8.31 12.95
C ASN A 82 8.57 8.59 13.04
N ALA A 83 8.14 9.20 14.14
CA ALA A 83 6.78 9.68 14.32
C ALA A 83 6.77 10.79 15.39
N ALA A 84 6.05 11.89 15.13
CA ALA A 84 5.74 12.89 16.15
C ALA A 84 4.56 12.38 16.98
N LYS A 85 4.86 11.68 18.07
CA LYS A 85 3.90 11.02 18.97
C LYS A 85 3.48 11.89 20.16
N ASN A 86 4.13 13.03 20.38
CA ASN A 86 3.95 13.92 21.52
C ASN A 86 4.16 13.19 22.86
N TYR A 87 5.25 12.44 22.99
CA TYR A 87 5.57 11.78 24.25
C TYR A 87 5.85 12.84 25.32
N GLN A 88 5.34 12.61 26.54
CA GLN A 88 5.54 13.56 27.63
C GLN A 88 7.03 13.80 27.84
N ASN A 89 7.45 15.07 27.77
CA ASN A 89 8.83 15.55 27.89
C ASN A 89 9.78 15.23 26.72
N ASP A 90 9.30 14.65 25.62
CA ASP A 90 10.12 14.40 24.42
C ASP A 90 10.23 15.67 23.54
N GLY A 91 9.29 16.60 23.73
CA GLY A 91 9.24 17.88 23.03
C GLY A 91 9.12 17.72 21.51
N ASP A 92 8.61 16.59 21.04
CA ASP A 92 8.43 16.33 19.63
C ASP A 92 7.23 17.09 19.08
N SER A 93 7.35 17.55 17.83
CA SER A 93 6.29 18.28 17.14
C SER A 93 6.39 18.03 15.64
N VAL A 94 5.28 18.25 14.92
CA VAL A 94 5.26 18.18 13.45
C VAL A 94 6.30 19.12 12.87
N TYR A 95 6.45 20.32 13.43
CA TYR A 95 7.46 21.27 12.98
C TYR A 95 8.87 20.68 13.05
N ARG A 96 9.28 20.15 14.22
CA ARG A 96 10.61 19.54 14.42
C ARG A 96 10.88 18.30 13.58
N LEU A 97 9.83 17.62 13.11
CA LEU A 97 9.96 16.43 12.26
C LEU A 97 10.15 16.77 10.77
N PHE A 98 9.60 17.90 10.31
CA PHE A 98 9.54 18.23 8.88
C PHE A 98 10.30 19.50 8.47
N TYR A 99 10.70 20.37 9.42
CA TYR A 99 11.40 21.63 9.19
C TYR A 99 12.59 21.77 10.14
#